data_AF-A0A1X2DBJ3-F1
#
_entry.id   AF-A0A1X2DBJ3-F1
#
_cell.length_a   1.000
_cell.length_b   1.000
_cell.length_c   1.000
_cell.angle_alpha   90.00
_cell.angle_beta   90.00
_cell.angle_gamma   90.00
#
_symmetry.space_group_name_H-M   'P 1'
#
loop_
_entity.id
_entity.type
_entity.pdbx_description
1 polymer ?
#
loop_
_entity_poly.entity_id
_entity_poly.type
_entity_poly.pdbx_seq_one_letter_code
_entity_poly.pdbx_strand_id
1 'polypeptide(L)' 'MRKVEIEIDDELVQEAIRRFHLADTREAVHLALRTLLGESDPEEKDGEEYDEFSDLSAWQPRHGEGG' A
#
# COMPACT_ATOMS: atom_id res chain seq x y z
N MET A 1 -25.57 4.14 3.58
CA MET A 1 -24.99 4.49 2.27
C MET A 1 -26.11 4.74 1.28
N ARG A 2 -25.99 5.78 0.43
CA ARG A 2 -26.91 5.98 -0.71
C ARG A 2 -26.22 5.48 -1.98
N LYS A 3 -26.97 4.83 -2.86
CA LYS A 3 -26.45 4.38 -4.16
C LYS A 3 -26.38 5.58 -5.09
N VAL A 4 -25.22 5.79 -5.71
CA VAL A 4 -24.99 6.78 -6.75
C VAL A 4 -24.49 6.01 -7.97
N GLU A 5 -25.01 6.33 -9.14
CA GLU A 5 -24.59 5.74 -10.42
C GLU A 5 -23.81 6.82 -11.19
N ILE A 6 -22.58 6.50 -11.58
CA ILE A 6 -21.67 7.37 -12.32
C ILE A 6 -20.91 6.51 -13.35
N GLU A 7 -20.61 7.09 -14.49
CA GLU A 7 -19.73 6.48 -15.50
C GLU A 7 -18.29 6.94 -15.26
N ILE A 8 -17.36 6.00 -15.26
CA ILE A 8 -15.93 6.24 -15.03
C ILE A 8 -15.16 5.43 -16.06
N ASP A 9 -14.03 5.96 -16.52
CA ASP A 9 -13.07 5.24 -17.32
C ASP A 9 -12.50 4.03 -16.55
N ASP A 10 -12.73 2.83 -17.06
CA ASP A 10 -12.24 1.59 -16.45
C ASP A 10 -10.72 1.54 -16.42
N GLU A 11 -10.01 2.07 -17.42
CA GLU A 11 -8.55 2.03 -17.45
C GLU A 11 -7.95 2.83 -16.29
N LEU A 12 -8.54 3.99 -15.97
CA LEU A 12 -8.14 4.81 -14.83
C LEU A 12 -8.42 4.11 -13.49
N VAL A 13 -9.56 3.42 -13.38
CA VAL A 13 -9.92 2.65 -12.19
C VAL A 13 -8.94 1.50 -11.98
N GLN A 14 -8.65 0.74 -13.04
CA GLN A 14 -7.70 -0.38 -12.97
C GLN A 14 -6.30 0.09 -12.63
N GLU A 15 -5.87 1.25 -13.13
CA GLU A 15 -4.57 1.83 -12.77
C GLU A 15 -4.54 2.28 -11.30
N ALA A 16 -5.60 2.91 -10.79
CA ALA A 16 -5.70 3.27 -9.38
C ALA A 16 -5.67 2.04 -8.47
N ILE A 17 -6.41 0.99 -8.82
CA ILE A 17 -6.41 -0.29 -8.11
C ILE A 17 -4.99 -0.88 -8.07
N ARG A 18 -4.29 -0.91 -9.21
CA ARG A 18 -2.92 -1.44 -9.28
C ARG A 18 -1.92 -0.60 -8.50
N ARG A 19 -1.95 0.73 -8.68
CA ARG A 19 -1.00 1.67 -8.08
C ARG A 19 -1.13 1.80 -6.57
N PHE A 20 -2.36 1.73 -6.06
CA PHE A 20 -2.65 1.86 -4.63
C PHE A 20 -3.02 0.53 -3.96
N HIS A 21 -2.87 -0.59 -4.67
CA HIS A 21 -3.14 -1.96 -4.20
C HIS A 21 -4.53 -2.13 -3.57
N LEU A 22 -5.55 -1.62 -4.24
CA LEU A 22 -6.93 -1.62 -3.75
C LEU A 22 -7.65 -2.91 -4.12
N ALA A 23 -8.70 -3.26 -3.39
CA ALA A 23 -9.47 -4.48 -3.63
C ALA A 23 -10.49 -4.32 -4.77
N ASP A 24 -11.10 -3.14 -4.88
CA ASP A 24 -12.17 -2.89 -5.85
C ASP A 24 -12.33 -1.43 -6.28
N THR A 25 -13.17 -1.20 -7.29
CA THR A 25 -13.52 0.12 -7.81
C THR A 25 -14.13 1.03 -6.75
N ARG A 26 -14.91 0.47 -5.80
CA ARG A 26 -15.57 1.26 -4.76
C ARG A 26 -14.52 1.86 -3.84
N GLU A 27 -13.52 1.09 -3.48
CA GLU A 27 -12.39 1.50 -2.66
C GLU A 27 -11.53 2.55 -3.38
N ALA A 28 -11.29 2.38 -4.68
CA ALA A 28 -10.61 3.38 -5.50
C ALA A 28 -11.34 4.72 -5.53
N VAL A 29 -12.65 4.71 -5.75
CA VAL A 29 -13.48 5.93 -5.73
C VAL A 29 -13.50 6.54 -4.33
N HIS A 30 -13.62 5.72 -3.29
CA HIS A 30 -13.62 6.20 -1.92
C HIS A 30 -12.31 6.87 -1.53
N LEU A 31 -11.17 6.27 -1.89
CA LEU A 31 -9.84 6.84 -1.66
C LEU A 31 -9.66 8.16 -2.42
N ALA A 32 -10.10 8.23 -3.68
CA ALA A 32 -10.03 9.45 -4.49
C ALA A 32 -10.84 10.59 -3.85
N LEU A 33 -12.07 10.30 -3.42
CA LEU A 33 -12.91 11.29 -2.74
C LEU A 33 -12.30 11.75 -1.42
N ARG A 34 -11.75 10.85 -0.60
CA ARG A 34 -11.09 11.19 0.66
C ARG A 34 -9.87 12.09 0.43
N THR A 35 -9.09 11.81 -0.61
CA THR A 35 -7.93 12.62 -1.01
C THR A 35 -8.35 14.01 -1.47
N LEU A 36 -9.43 14.13 -2.25
CA LEU A 36 -9.97 15.44 -2.65
C LEU A 36 -10.49 16.26 -1.48
N LEU A 37 -11.00 15.60 -0.43
CA LEU A 37 -11.48 16.24 0.79
C LEU A 37 -10.34 16.63 1.74
N GLY A 38 -9.09 16.27 1.43
CA GLY A 38 -7.93 16.58 2.28
C GLY A 38 -7.90 15.80 3.60
N GLU A 39 -8.68 14.72 3.71
CA GLU A 39 -8.69 13.81 4.88
C GLU A 39 -7.57 12.76 4.82
N SER A 40 -6.72 12.83 3.79
CA SER A 40 -5.52 11.99 3.68
C SER A 40 -4.43 12.59 4.57
N ASP A 41 -4.45 12.24 5.85
CA ASP A 41 -3.28 12.42 6.72
C ASP A 41 -2.11 11.64 6.09
N PRO A 42 -1.01 12.31 5.70
CA PRO A 42 0.18 11.64 5.23
C PRO A 42 0.91 11.17 6.48
N GLU A 43 0.55 10.00 7.00
CA GLU A 43 1.46 9.29 7.90
C GLU A 43 2.60 8.76 7.03
N GLU A 44 3.54 9.67 6.75
CA GLU A 44 4.96 9.38 6.60
C GLU A 44 5.37 8.49 7.79
N LYS A 45 5.26 7.18 7.60
CA LYS A 45 6.16 6.23 8.23
C LYS A 45 6.91 5.55 7.09
N ASP A 46 7.87 6.30 6.56
CA ASP A 46 9.22 5.77 6.39
C ASP A 46 9.68 5.27 7.77
N GLY A 47 9.21 4.08 8.11
CA GLY A 47 9.61 3.31 9.26
C GLY A 47 9.88 1.95 8.69
N GLU A 48 11.14 1.75 8.32
CA GLU A 48 11.75 0.48 8.00
C GLU A 48 11.11 -0.66 8.81
N GLU A 49 10.09 -1.31 8.26
CA GLU A 49 9.79 -2.67 8.68
C GLU A 49 10.87 -3.52 8.04
N TYR A 50 12.00 -3.61 8.76
CA TYR A 50 12.94 -4.71 8.63
C TYR A 50 12.13 -6.00 8.56
N ASP A 51 11.97 -6.55 7.35
CA ASP A 51 11.36 -7.85 7.18
C ASP A 51 12.36 -8.92 7.60
N GLU A 52 12.40 -9.20 8.90
CA GLU A 52 13.24 -10.23 9.53
C GLU A 52 12.94 -11.65 9.00
N PHE A 53 11.91 -11.83 8.16
CA PHE A 53 11.61 -13.10 7.49
C PHE A 53 12.26 -13.24 6.10
N SER A 54 12.70 -12.15 5.48
CA SER A 54 13.38 -12.15 4.18
C SER A 54 14.91 -12.18 4.29
N ASP A 55 15.46 -11.84 5.46
CA ASP A 55 16.91 -11.81 5.66
C ASP A 55 17.46 -13.22 6.00
N LEU A 56 17.76 -13.99 4.95
CA LEU A 56 18.43 -15.31 5.03
C LEU A 56 19.81 -15.26 5.70
N SER A 57 20.33 -14.07 6.01
CA SER A 57 21.54 -13.90 6.83
C SER A 57 21.33 -14.22 8.31
N ALA A 58 20.08 -14.23 8.81
CA ALA A 58 19.75 -14.56 10.20
C ALA A 58 20.07 -16.02 10.59
N TRP A 59 20.19 -16.92 9.60
CA TRP A 59 20.55 -18.33 9.80
C TRP A 59 22.01 -18.63 9.49
N GLN A 60 22.81 -17.62 9.11
CA GLN A 60 24.23 -17.85 8.86
C GLN A 60 24.95 -17.99 10.22
N PRO A 61 25.51 -19.18 10.53
CA PRO A 61 26.35 -19.32 11.69
C PRO A 61 27.55 -18.42 11.48
N ARG A 62 27.80 -17.47 12.40
CA ARG A 62 29.01 -16.65 12.42
C ARG A 62 30.22 -17.57 12.49
N HIS A 63 30.77 -17.91 11.32
CA HIS A 63 31.96 -18.73 11.20
C HIS A 63 33.17 -17.80 11.26
N GLY A 64 33.85 -17.77 12.42
CA GLY A 64 35.28 -17.47 12.47
C GLY A 64 35.76 -16.38 13.43
N GLU A 65 36.61 -16.84 14.36
CA GLU A 65 37.88 -16.23 14.80
C GLU A 65 37.93 -15.32 16.04
N GLY A 66 38.64 -15.82 17.06
CA GLY A 66 39.72 -15.07 17.70
C GLY A 66 39.63 -14.91 19.23
N GLY A 67 40.20 -15.86 19.98
CA GLY A 67 40.44 -15.76 21.43
C GLY A 67 41.20 -16.96 21.97
#